data_AF-A0AAV9MFE2-F1
#
_entry.id   AF-A0AAV9MFE2-F1
#
_cell.length_a   1.000
_cell.length_b   1.000
_cell.length_c   1.000
_cell.angle_alpha   90.00
_cell.angle_beta   90.00
_cell.angle_gamma   90.00
#
_symmetry.space_group_name_H-M   'P 1'
#
loop_
_entity.id
_entity.type
_entity.pdbx_description
1 polymer ?
#
loop_
_entity_poly.entity_id
_entity_poly.type
_entity_poly.pdbx_seq_one_letter_code
_entity_poly.pdbx_strand_id
1 'polypeptide(L)'
;MVLLAMVGDGAYDCRESRCGSYGPSIHFPFGLCHQPEYCGYPGFELSCDRENQTILKFPNSLILSVGEIDYMSQQISLYDPERCLILKLLHLNLSASPFFFTVHKPYLTLGDFSIFKCSDLPADYRNIGTACASDKAIFAVYYSLNSLPPTTCKKIHEIPSIPFETITV
;
A
#
# COMPACT_ATOMS: atom_id res chain seq x y z
N MET A 1 4.58 -3.98 3.11
CA MET A 1 4.57 -2.77 3.97
C MET A 1 4.96 -1.59 3.09
N VAL A 2 4.01 -0.73 2.71
CA VAL A 2 4.29 0.50 1.93
C VAL A 2 4.80 1.55 2.91
N LEU A 3 5.86 2.31 2.65
CA LEU A 3 6.42 3.30 3.60
C LEU A 3 6.65 4.63 2.89
N LEU A 4 6.16 5.74 3.47
CA LEU A 4 6.08 7.05 2.82
C LEU A 4 6.56 8.16 3.78
N ALA A 5 7.61 8.92 3.43
CA ALA A 5 8.19 9.97 4.29
C ALA A 5 7.42 11.32 4.22
N MET A 6 7.44 12.10 5.32
CA MET A 6 6.52 13.21 5.59
C MET A 6 7.20 14.45 6.23
N VAL A 7 7.33 15.55 5.49
CA VAL A 7 7.88 16.82 6.01
C VAL A 7 6.74 17.76 6.48
N GLY A 8 6.76 18.20 7.73
CA GLY A 8 5.86 19.24 8.24
C GLY A 8 6.35 19.85 9.56
N ASP A 9 6.12 21.15 9.72
CA ASP A 9 6.32 21.93 10.96
C ASP A 9 4.95 22.48 11.42
N GLY A 10 4.59 22.34 12.69
CA GLY A 10 3.29 22.82 13.19
C GLY A 10 2.91 22.37 14.60
N ALA A 11 3.18 23.23 15.59
CA ALA A 11 2.69 23.14 16.96
C ALA A 11 1.44 24.02 17.17
N TYR A 12 0.25 23.45 16.97
CA TYR A 12 -1.02 23.98 17.47
C TYR A 12 -1.70 22.87 18.30
N ASP A 13 -2.57 23.21 19.26
CA ASP A 13 -3.19 22.28 20.24
C ASP A 13 -4.22 21.34 19.59
N CYS A 14 -3.75 20.53 18.64
CA CYS A 14 -4.48 19.48 17.99
C CYS A 14 -4.24 18.20 18.77
N ARG A 15 -5.26 17.78 19.51
CA ARG A 15 -5.19 16.56 20.31
C ARG A 15 -4.97 15.35 19.42
N GLU A 16 -4.15 14.41 19.89
CA GLU A 16 -4.06 13.07 19.32
C GLU A 16 -5.48 12.50 19.11
N SER A 17 -5.69 11.91 17.95
CA SER A 17 -6.94 11.28 17.55
C SER A 17 -6.71 9.84 17.10
N ARG A 18 -7.79 9.07 16.99
CA ARG A 18 -7.76 7.66 16.59
C ARG A 18 -9.12 7.23 16.05
N CYS A 19 -9.15 6.36 15.04
CA CYS A 19 -10.41 5.80 14.53
C CYS A 19 -10.99 4.72 15.46
N GLY A 20 -10.15 3.79 15.91
CA GLY A 20 -10.54 2.71 16.82
C GLY A 20 -9.50 2.48 17.91
N SER A 21 -9.86 1.78 18.98
CA SER A 21 -8.97 1.53 20.13
C SER A 21 -7.63 0.88 19.75
N TYR A 22 -7.61 0.11 18.66
CA TYR A 22 -6.42 -0.59 18.16
C TYR A 22 -5.82 0.04 16.89
N GLY A 23 -6.38 1.15 16.38
CA GLY A 23 -5.82 1.86 15.22
C GLY A 23 -4.54 2.62 15.57
N PRO A 24 -3.77 3.16 14.61
CA PRO A 24 -2.58 3.98 14.90
C PRO A 24 -2.95 5.31 15.55
N SER A 25 -2.04 5.87 16.35
CA SER A 25 -2.15 7.26 16.82
C SER A 25 -2.12 8.21 15.61
N ILE A 26 -3.02 9.20 15.59
CA ILE A 26 -3.10 10.20 14.53
C ILE A 26 -2.89 11.58 15.11
N HIS A 27 -1.77 12.17 14.74
CA HIS A 27 -1.39 13.55 14.97
C HIS A 27 -0.60 14.10 13.77
N PHE A 28 -0.32 15.40 13.82
CA PHE A 28 0.44 16.13 12.82
C PHE A 28 1.70 15.35 12.40
N PRO A 29 1.99 15.22 11.09
CA PRO A 29 1.36 15.94 9.97
C PRO A 29 0.05 15.32 9.44
N PHE A 30 -0.37 14.17 9.96
CA PHE A 30 -1.65 13.56 9.59
C PHE A 30 -2.80 14.20 10.37
N GLY A 31 -3.95 14.33 9.71
CA GLY A 31 -5.19 14.77 10.35
C GLY A 31 -6.36 13.92 9.88
N LEU A 32 -7.34 13.71 10.74
CA LEU A 32 -8.62 13.13 10.33
C LEU A 32 -9.42 14.17 9.53
N CYS A 33 -10.13 13.73 8.49
CA CYS A 33 -10.90 14.61 7.60
C CYS A 33 -12.00 15.45 8.27
N HIS A 34 -12.36 15.16 9.53
CA HIS A 34 -13.31 15.92 10.34
C HIS A 34 -12.64 16.88 11.33
N GLN A 35 -11.31 16.86 11.44
CA GLN A 35 -10.56 17.82 12.23
C GLN A 35 -10.41 19.14 11.45
N PRO A 36 -10.19 20.26 12.14
CA PRO A 36 -9.88 21.52 11.49
C PRO A 36 -8.65 21.41 10.58
N GLU A 37 -8.64 22.16 9.47
CA GLU A 37 -7.55 22.12 8.48
C GLU A 37 -6.16 22.36 9.08
N TYR A 38 -6.06 23.18 10.14
CA TYR A 38 -4.79 23.46 10.81
C TYR A 38 -4.22 22.28 11.62
N CYS A 39 -4.97 21.18 11.78
CA CYS A 39 -4.54 19.98 12.51
C CYS A 39 -3.85 18.93 11.66
N GLY A 40 -3.79 19.13 10.34
CA GLY A 40 -3.08 18.24 9.43
C GLY A 40 -2.45 19.03 8.30
N TYR A 41 -1.57 18.37 7.55
CA TYR A 41 -1.02 18.93 6.32
C TYR A 41 -1.95 18.59 5.13
N PRO A 42 -2.22 19.53 4.21
CA PRO A 42 -3.04 19.24 3.03
C PRO A 42 -2.49 18.06 2.21
N GLY A 43 -3.34 17.10 1.89
CA GLY A 43 -2.97 15.85 1.20
C GLY A 43 -2.57 14.69 2.12
N PHE A 44 -2.59 14.90 3.44
CA PHE A 44 -2.24 13.91 4.47
C PHE A 44 -3.49 13.45 5.25
N GLU A 45 -4.68 13.72 4.71
CA GLU A 45 -5.93 13.47 5.37
C GLU A 45 -6.21 11.96 5.46
N LEU A 46 -6.45 11.51 6.68
CA LEU A 46 -6.92 10.17 6.98
C LEU A 46 -8.42 10.18 7.22
N SER A 47 -9.05 9.01 7.06
CA SER A 47 -10.46 8.82 7.39
C SER A 47 -10.64 7.56 8.22
N CYS A 48 -11.76 7.48 8.92
CA CYS A 48 -12.21 6.24 9.55
C CYS A 48 -13.23 5.56 8.64
N ASP A 49 -13.10 4.27 8.43
CA ASP A 49 -14.13 3.48 7.75
C ASP A 49 -15.26 3.08 8.71
N ARG A 50 -16.21 2.26 8.23
CA ARG A 50 -17.35 1.80 9.03
C ARG A 50 -16.97 0.83 10.14
N GLU A 51 -15.80 0.22 10.06
CA GLU A 51 -15.25 -0.72 11.05
C GLU A 51 -14.28 -0.03 12.01
N ASN A 52 -14.20 1.31 11.97
CA ASN A 52 -13.26 2.12 12.74
C ASN A 52 -11.79 1.86 12.41
N GLN A 53 -11.51 1.35 11.20
CA GLN A 53 -10.14 1.26 10.69
C GLN A 53 -9.71 2.61 10.12
N THR A 54 -8.44 2.95 10.35
CA THR A 54 -7.83 4.12 9.73
C THR A 54 -7.52 3.81 8.27
N ILE A 55 -8.00 4.66 7.35
CA ILE A 55 -7.83 4.50 5.91
C ILE A 55 -7.22 5.75 5.27
N LEU A 56 -6.48 5.54 4.20
CA LEU A 56 -5.97 6.58 3.31
C LEU A 56 -6.66 6.47 1.94
N LYS A 57 -7.11 7.61 1.41
CA LYS A 57 -7.80 7.70 0.12
C LYS A 57 -6.91 8.41 -0.90
N PHE A 58 -6.76 7.80 -2.07
CA PHE A 58 -6.03 8.38 -3.19
C PHE A 58 -7.01 8.98 -4.24
N PRO A 59 -6.55 9.90 -5.11
CA PRO A 59 -7.41 10.63 -6.06
C PRO A 59 -8.21 9.75 -7.04
N ASN A 60 -7.77 8.54 -7.30
CA ASN A 60 -8.40 7.54 -8.17
C ASN A 60 -9.43 6.65 -7.44
N SER A 61 -9.98 7.10 -6.30
CA SER A 61 -10.86 6.31 -5.42
C SER A 61 -10.22 5.03 -4.86
N LEU A 62 -8.89 4.88 -4.96
CA LEU A 62 -8.19 3.81 -4.28
C LEU A 62 -8.18 4.09 -2.78
N ILE A 63 -8.54 3.06 -2.00
CA ILE A 63 -8.54 3.10 -0.55
C ILE A 63 -7.62 1.99 -0.05
N LEU A 64 -6.69 2.37 0.83
CA LEU A 64 -5.79 1.47 1.55
C LEU A 64 -5.97 1.65 3.05
N SER A 65 -5.84 0.55 3.79
CA SER A 65 -5.88 0.58 5.25
C SER A 65 -4.51 0.96 5.78
N VAL A 66 -4.50 1.75 6.85
CA VAL A 66 -3.28 2.17 7.55
C VAL A 66 -2.97 1.16 8.65
N GLY A 67 -1.78 0.60 8.62
CA GLY A 67 -1.27 -0.29 9.66
C GLY A 67 -0.65 0.49 10.80
N GLU A 68 0.48 1.13 10.52
CA GLU A 68 1.29 1.87 11.49
C GLU A 68 1.73 3.21 10.89
N ILE A 69 1.91 4.20 11.76
CA ILE A 69 2.52 5.48 11.41
C ILE A 69 3.75 5.63 12.31
N ASP A 70 4.93 5.57 11.70
CA ASP A 70 6.20 5.83 12.36
C ASP A 70 6.57 7.29 12.16
N TYR A 71 6.31 8.10 13.18
CA TYR A 71 6.59 9.54 13.16
C TYR A 71 8.07 9.88 13.21
N MET A 72 8.93 8.99 13.73
CA MET A 72 10.38 9.22 13.81
C MET A 72 11.03 9.08 12.43
N SER A 73 10.67 8.02 11.71
CA SER A 73 11.12 7.82 10.33
C SER A 73 10.24 8.54 9.30
N GLN A 74 9.17 9.18 9.78
CA GLN A 74 8.13 9.86 9.01
C GLN A 74 7.36 8.93 8.07
N GLN A 75 7.27 7.63 8.35
CA GLN A 75 6.70 6.62 7.46
C GLN A 75 5.27 6.24 7.81
N ILE A 76 4.43 5.99 6.81
CA ILE A 76 3.12 5.36 6.99
C ILE A 76 3.06 4.00 6.28
N SER A 77 2.67 2.98 7.04
CA SER A 77 2.43 1.61 6.57
C SER A 77 1.02 1.46 6.00
N LEU A 78 0.92 1.11 4.71
CA LEU A 78 -0.35 0.79 4.06
C LEU A 78 -0.45 -0.69 3.71
N TYR A 79 -1.66 -1.22 3.82
CA TYR A 79 -1.99 -2.58 3.41
C TYR A 79 -3.37 -2.65 2.76
N ASP A 80 -3.60 -3.73 2.03
CA ASP A 80 -4.90 -4.07 1.50
C ASP A 80 -5.52 -5.20 2.35
N PRO A 81 -6.67 -4.98 3.01
CA PRO A 81 -7.36 -6.05 3.75
C PRO A 81 -7.69 -7.27 2.89
N GLU A 82 -7.94 -7.07 1.59
CA GLU A 82 -8.19 -8.14 0.61
C GLU A 82 -6.90 -8.86 0.15
N ARG A 83 -5.74 -8.48 0.70
CA ARG A 83 -4.42 -9.02 0.34
C ARG A 83 -4.17 -9.00 -1.16
N CYS A 84 -4.71 -8.00 -1.85
CA CYS A 84 -4.62 -7.82 -3.29
C CYS A 84 -4.01 -6.46 -3.65
N LEU A 85 -3.08 -5.99 -2.79
CA LEU A 85 -2.42 -4.71 -2.94
C LEU A 85 -1.78 -4.55 -4.33
N ILE A 86 -1.31 -5.64 -4.95
CA ILE A 86 -0.75 -5.60 -6.31
C ILE A 86 -1.72 -5.05 -7.35
N LEU A 87 -2.99 -5.46 -7.33
CA LEU A 87 -3.98 -4.94 -8.28
C LEU A 87 -4.29 -3.47 -7.99
N LYS A 88 -4.25 -3.09 -6.72
CA LYS A 88 -4.39 -1.69 -6.31
C LYS A 88 -3.21 -0.83 -6.76
N LEU A 89 -1.99 -1.37 -6.76
CA LEU A 89 -0.78 -0.68 -7.27
C LEU A 89 -0.86 -0.37 -8.76
N LEU A 90 -1.57 -1.16 -9.56
CA LEU A 90 -1.81 -0.86 -10.99
C LEU A 90 -2.49 0.50 -11.20
N HIS A 91 -3.38 0.84 -10.29
CA HIS A 91 -4.15 2.05 -10.36
C HIS A 91 -3.52 3.17 -9.54
N LEU A 92 -2.59 2.85 -8.63
CA LEU A 92 -1.96 3.82 -7.73
C LEU A 92 -1.25 4.90 -8.54
N ASN A 93 -1.71 6.13 -8.35
CA ASN A 93 -1.06 7.31 -8.91
C ASN A 93 -0.58 8.20 -7.76
N LEU A 94 0.74 8.27 -7.60
CA LEU A 94 1.41 9.10 -6.60
C LEU A 94 1.84 10.47 -7.16
N SER A 95 1.63 10.77 -8.44
CA SER A 95 2.16 12.00 -9.05
C SER A 95 1.61 13.28 -8.45
N ALA A 96 0.37 13.24 -7.95
CA ALA A 96 -0.29 14.33 -7.25
C ALA A 96 -0.34 14.13 -5.73
N SER A 97 0.45 13.19 -5.21
CA SER A 97 0.47 12.80 -3.81
C SER A 97 1.78 13.26 -3.16
N PRO A 98 1.75 13.70 -1.89
CA PRO A 98 2.98 13.98 -1.13
C PRO A 98 3.75 12.70 -0.75
N PHE A 99 3.12 11.54 -0.96
CA PHE A 99 3.64 10.23 -0.63
C PHE A 99 4.53 9.67 -1.74
N PHE A 100 5.68 9.12 -1.36
CA PHE A 100 6.58 8.41 -2.26
C PHE A 100 7.14 7.15 -1.59
N PHE A 101 7.49 6.15 -2.38
CA PHE A 101 8.12 4.95 -1.83
C PHE A 101 9.51 5.27 -1.27
N THR A 102 9.73 4.97 0.01
CA THR A 102 11.06 5.11 0.60
C THR A 102 11.96 3.92 0.26
N VAL A 103 13.12 4.18 -0.33
CA VAL A 103 14.17 3.17 -0.56
C VAL A 103 15.19 3.25 0.58
N HIS A 104 14.83 2.75 1.76
CA HIS A 104 15.65 2.93 2.97
C HIS A 104 16.83 1.98 3.14
N LYS A 105 17.06 1.05 2.21
CA LYS A 105 18.23 0.16 2.24
C LYS A 105 18.99 0.28 0.92
N PRO A 106 20.33 0.43 0.94
CA PRO A 106 21.16 0.44 -0.27
C PRO A 106 21.11 -0.88 -1.07
N TYR A 107 20.41 -1.89 -0.57
CA TYR A 107 20.21 -3.20 -1.19
C TYR A 107 18.77 -3.46 -1.66
N LEU A 108 17.85 -2.50 -1.49
CA LEU A 108 16.48 -2.66 -1.98
C LEU A 108 16.47 -2.50 -3.49
N THR A 109 16.35 -3.64 -4.18
CA THR A 109 16.18 -3.72 -5.62
C THR A 109 14.76 -3.32 -5.98
N LEU A 110 14.62 -2.22 -6.73
CA LEU A 110 13.43 -2.00 -7.54
C LEU A 110 13.40 -3.09 -8.61
N GLY A 111 12.24 -3.68 -8.83
CA GLY A 111 12.08 -4.66 -9.88
C GLY A 111 10.71 -4.63 -10.51
N ASP A 112 10.62 -5.28 -11.65
CA ASP A 112 9.42 -5.31 -12.46
C ASP A 112 8.57 -6.50 -12.03
N PHE A 113 7.31 -6.23 -11.68
CA PHE A 113 6.37 -7.26 -11.28
C PHE A 113 5.47 -7.63 -12.46
N SER A 114 5.49 -8.90 -12.85
CA SER A 114 4.57 -9.43 -13.83
C SER A 114 3.31 -9.97 -13.15
N ILE A 115 2.15 -9.53 -13.63
CA ILE A 115 0.85 -10.03 -13.17
C ILE A 115 0.36 -11.10 -14.13
N PHE A 116 0.00 -12.25 -13.58
CA PHE A 116 -0.54 -13.38 -14.31
C PHE A 116 -1.98 -13.66 -13.90
N LYS A 117 -2.78 -14.05 -14.88
CA LYS A 117 -4.06 -14.72 -14.64
C LYS A 117 -3.94 -16.17 -15.02
N CYS A 118 -4.23 -17.06 -14.09
CA CYS A 118 -4.06 -18.50 -14.23
C CYS A 118 -5.41 -19.21 -14.06
N SER A 119 -5.70 -20.19 -14.92
CA SER A 119 -6.87 -21.05 -14.75
C SER A 119 -6.67 -22.07 -13.64
N ASP A 120 -5.43 -22.55 -13.46
CA ASP A 120 -5.01 -23.41 -12.36
C ASP A 120 -3.51 -23.23 -12.11
N LEU A 121 -3.09 -23.38 -10.84
CA LEU A 121 -1.70 -23.27 -10.41
C LEU A 121 -1.24 -24.61 -9.81
N PRO A 122 -0.22 -25.27 -10.38
CA PRO A 122 0.32 -26.49 -9.80
C PRO A 122 0.86 -26.22 -8.38
N ALA A 123 0.84 -27.25 -7.53
CA ALA A 123 1.21 -27.12 -6.11
C ALA A 123 2.61 -26.51 -5.91
N ASP A 124 3.56 -26.83 -6.79
CA ASP A 124 4.93 -26.31 -6.77
C ASP A 124 5.01 -24.79 -6.91
N TYR A 125 4.00 -24.18 -7.55
CA TYR A 125 3.94 -22.74 -7.82
C TYR A 125 3.14 -21.94 -6.80
N ARG A 126 2.47 -22.60 -5.85
CA ARG A 126 1.68 -21.91 -4.80
C ARG A 126 2.55 -21.07 -3.86
N ASN A 127 3.85 -21.36 -3.77
CA ASN A 127 4.79 -20.60 -2.94
C ASN A 127 5.45 -19.43 -3.69
N ILE A 128 5.21 -19.29 -5.00
CA ILE A 128 5.93 -18.34 -5.87
C ILE A 128 5.24 -16.96 -5.93
N GLY A 129 3.98 -16.86 -5.50
CA GLY A 129 3.27 -15.59 -5.44
C GLY A 129 2.09 -15.61 -4.49
N THR A 130 1.71 -14.42 -4.01
CA THR A 130 0.53 -14.24 -3.18
C THR A 130 -0.70 -14.17 -4.08
N ALA A 131 -1.66 -15.08 -3.87
CA ALA A 131 -2.96 -15.01 -4.55
C ALA A 131 -3.77 -13.84 -3.99
N CYS A 132 -4.41 -13.06 -4.85
CA CYS A 132 -5.42 -12.09 -4.42
C CYS A 132 -6.60 -12.81 -3.78
N ALA A 133 -7.04 -12.38 -2.59
CA ALA A 133 -8.16 -13.05 -1.92
C ALA A 133 -9.47 -12.93 -2.72
N SER A 134 -9.65 -11.80 -3.40
CA SER A 134 -10.84 -11.47 -4.22
C SER A 134 -10.89 -12.22 -5.56
N ASP A 135 -9.73 -12.61 -6.11
CA ASP A 135 -9.64 -13.49 -7.28
C ASP A 135 -8.40 -14.38 -7.19
N LYS A 136 -8.61 -15.63 -6.76
CA LYS A 136 -7.54 -16.64 -6.58
C LYS A 136 -6.84 -17.02 -7.90
N ALA A 137 -7.34 -16.58 -9.05
CA ALA A 137 -6.71 -16.78 -10.34
C ALA A 137 -5.60 -15.76 -10.63
N ILE A 138 -5.46 -14.69 -9.84
CA ILE A 138 -4.53 -13.59 -10.10
C ILE A 138 -3.31 -13.68 -9.18
N PHE A 139 -2.12 -13.60 -9.79
CA PHE A 139 -0.83 -13.74 -9.13
C PHE A 139 0.14 -12.65 -9.57
N ALA A 140 0.97 -12.19 -8.63
CA ALA A 140 2.08 -11.27 -8.88
C ALA A 140 3.41 -12.00 -8.72
N VAL A 141 4.31 -11.84 -9.69
CA VAL A 141 5.62 -12.49 -9.70
C VAL A 141 6.72 -11.47 -9.96
N TYR A 142 7.75 -11.47 -9.11
CA TYR A 142 8.88 -10.53 -9.13
C TYR A 142 9.94 -10.81 -10.21
N TYR A 143 9.93 -12.01 -10.82
CA TYR A 143 10.95 -12.45 -11.78
C TYR A 143 10.35 -12.72 -13.17
N SER A 144 11.15 -12.46 -14.22
CA SER A 144 10.80 -12.71 -15.61
C SER A 144 10.51 -14.18 -15.92
N LEU A 145 9.25 -14.44 -16.26
CA LEU A 145 8.68 -15.40 -17.23
C LEU A 145 9.08 -16.89 -17.25
N ASN A 146 9.95 -17.41 -16.38
CA ASN A 146 10.27 -18.85 -16.35
C ASN A 146 9.63 -19.62 -15.19
N SER A 147 8.89 -18.94 -14.31
CA SER A 147 8.38 -19.53 -13.07
C SER A 147 6.89 -19.84 -13.07
N LEU A 148 6.14 -19.72 -14.17
CA LEU A 148 4.74 -20.17 -14.23
C LEU A 148 4.44 -20.89 -15.55
N PRO A 149 3.58 -21.93 -15.55
CA PRO A 149 3.26 -22.69 -16.77
C PRO A 149 2.53 -21.81 -17.79
N PRO A 150 3.07 -21.59 -19.01
CA PRO A 150 2.46 -20.72 -20.01
C PRO A 150 1.14 -21.28 -20.57
N THR A 151 0.86 -22.57 -20.35
CA THR A 151 -0.38 -23.24 -20.78
C THR A 151 -1.57 -22.90 -19.87
N THR A 152 -1.33 -22.61 -18.59
CA THR A 152 -2.40 -22.30 -17.62
C THR A 152 -2.37 -20.85 -17.16
N CYS A 153 -1.23 -20.16 -17.29
CA CYS A 153 -1.03 -18.78 -16.87
C CYS A 153 -0.74 -17.85 -18.04
N LYS A 154 -1.49 -16.75 -18.13
CA LYS A 154 -1.24 -15.68 -19.09
C LYS A 154 -0.82 -14.42 -18.37
N LYS A 155 0.31 -13.82 -18.78
CA LYS A 155 0.69 -12.48 -18.34
C LYS A 155 -0.35 -11.48 -18.82
N ILE A 156 -0.90 -10.70 -17.90
CA ILE A 156 -1.91 -9.67 -18.19
C ILE A 156 -1.35 -8.26 -18.02
N HIS A 157 -0.32 -8.07 -17.20
CA HIS A 157 0.28 -6.76 -16.97
C HIS A 157 1.73 -6.86 -16.46
N GLU A 158 2.47 -5.75 -16.54
CA GLU A 158 3.78 -5.57 -15.93
C GLU A 158 3.82 -4.22 -15.20
N ILE A 159 4.22 -4.22 -13.93
CA ILE A 159 4.42 -3.00 -13.16
C ILE A 159 5.91 -2.77 -13.00
N PRO A 160 6.48 -1.72 -13.61
CA PRO A 160 7.92 -1.49 -13.54
C PRO A 160 8.33 -0.86 -12.21
N SER A 161 9.55 -1.15 -11.77
CA SER A 161 10.27 -0.39 -10.74
C SER A 161 9.54 -0.22 -9.39
N ILE A 162 8.96 -1.30 -8.84
CA ILE A 162 8.35 -1.29 -7.50
C ILE A 162 9.29 -1.96 -6.47
N PRO A 163 9.35 -1.46 -5.21
CA PRO A 163 10.12 -2.12 -4.15
C PRO A 163 9.60 -3.53 -3.81
N PHE A 164 10.49 -4.49 -3.60
CA PHE A 164 10.10 -5.88 -3.28
C PHE A 164 9.25 -6.04 -2.01
N GLU A 165 9.55 -5.26 -0.96
CA GLU A 165 8.85 -5.28 0.33
C GLU A 165 7.38 -4.79 0.25
N THR A 166 6.96 -4.30 -0.92
CA THR A 166 5.58 -3.87 -1.18
C THR A 166 4.61 -5.06 -1.31
N ILE A 167 5.09 -6.26 -1.67
CA ILE A 167 4.26 -7.42 -2.07
C ILE A 167 4.37 -8.62 -1.11
N THR A 168 5.35 -8.61 -0.22
CA THR A 168 5.53 -9.62 0.83
C THR A 168 4.88 -9.13 2.13
N VAL A 169 3.60 -9.49 2.35
CA VAL A 169 2.88 -9.37 3.63
C VAL A 169 1.99 -10.60 3.83
#